data_AF-A0A1I7VDA4-F1
#
_entry.id   AF-A0A1I7VDA4-F1
#
_cell.length_a   1.000
_cell.length_b   1.000
_cell.length_c   1.000
_cell.angle_alpha   90.00
_cell.angle_beta   90.00
_cell.angle_gamma   90.00
#
_symmetry.space_group_name_H-M   'P 1'
#
loop_
_entity.id
_entity.type
_entity.pdbx_description
1 polymer ?
#
loop_
_entity_poly.entity_id
_entity_poly.type
_entity_poly.pdbx_seq_one_letter_code
_entity_poly.pdbx_strand_id
1 'polypeptide(L)'
;MLAHRGFILSEKASINFLIVFLIAFLRFPERKVYVIEFTPETPGGSRDSKNSPDSTDRKKATHLRCERQRREAINIGYQELKELLPASFSPIGCKTTNAAILFRAADYLNHLKKEEENLHETIVQLTAQVSALELIAKQYENMAVSSCTSNRSSIQCQIMQAFLDSCFASFRRQ
;
A
#
# COMPACT_ATOMS: atom_id res chain seq x y z
N MET A 1 18.98 33.52 31.65
CA MET A 1 20.34 32.94 31.67
C MET A 1 20.25 31.53 32.23
N LEU A 2 20.64 30.56 31.40
CA LEU A 2 20.64 29.12 31.66
C LEU A 2 21.54 28.75 32.85
N ALA A 3 21.06 27.85 33.72
CA ALA A 3 21.92 26.99 34.51
C ALA A 3 21.61 25.53 34.14
N HIS A 4 22.56 24.95 33.39
CA HIS A 4 22.67 23.54 33.06
C HIS A 4 22.51 22.66 34.30
N ARG A 5 21.48 21.79 34.31
CA ARG A 5 21.52 20.54 35.08
C ARG A 5 21.60 19.39 34.10
N GLY A 6 22.80 18.81 34.02
CA GLY A 6 23.15 17.70 33.15
C GLY A 6 22.25 16.50 33.41
N PHE A 7 21.56 16.09 32.35
CA PHE A 7 20.77 14.87 32.30
C PHE A 7 21.69 13.74 31.86
N ILE A 8 22.50 13.21 32.79
CA ILE A 8 23.17 11.92 32.58
C ILE A 8 22.12 10.85 32.90
N LEU A 9 21.22 10.60 31.94
CA LEU A 9 20.36 9.42 31.95
C LEU A 9 21.00 8.36 31.06
N SER A 10 21.21 7.19 31.67
CA SER A 10 21.82 5.99 31.10
C SER A 10 21.44 5.77 29.62
N GLU A 11 22.46 5.67 28.77
CA GLU A 11 22.41 5.54 27.30
C GLU A 11 21.46 4.43 26.80
N LYS A 12 21.21 3.39 27.63
CA LYS A 12 20.31 2.27 27.32
C LYS A 12 18.82 2.60 27.50
N ALA A 13 18.48 3.57 28.35
CA ALA A 13 17.09 4.01 28.53
C ALA A 13 16.64 4.94 27.40
N SER A 14 17.56 5.75 26.88
CA SER A 14 17.29 6.68 25.77
C SER A 14 17.01 5.93 24.46
N ILE A 15 17.76 4.86 24.16
CA ILE A 15 17.57 4.07 22.93
C ILE A 15 16.23 3.32 22.94
N ASN A 16 15.82 2.74 24.07
CA ASN A 16 14.52 2.07 24.16
C ASN A 16 13.36 3.07 24.07
N PHE A 17 13.50 4.27 24.65
CA PHE A 17 12.52 5.33 24.49
C PHE A 17 12.48 5.84 23.04
N LEU A 18 13.64 5.97 22.39
CA LEU A 18 13.75 6.39 20.99
C LEU A 18 13.16 5.32 20.05
N ILE A 19 13.37 4.03 20.31
CA ILE A 19 12.81 2.92 19.51
C ILE A 19 11.29 2.85 19.68
N VAL A 20 10.78 2.99 20.90
CA VAL A 20 9.33 3.02 21.15
C VAL A 20 8.71 4.27 20.51
N PHE A 21 9.39 5.41 20.57
CA PHE A 21 8.97 6.64 19.91
C PHE A 21 9.04 6.52 18.38
N LEU A 22 10.08 5.90 17.81
CA LEU A 22 10.22 5.71 16.36
C LEU A 22 9.18 4.73 15.83
N ILE A 23 8.87 3.65 16.55
CA ILE A 23 7.82 2.69 16.18
C ILE A 23 6.43 3.33 16.25
N ALA A 24 6.21 4.24 17.22
CA ALA A 24 4.97 5.02 17.30
C ALA A 24 4.87 6.12 16.23
N PHE A 25 5.99 6.74 15.84
CA PHE A 25 6.01 7.91 14.95
C PHE A 25 6.15 7.54 13.46
N LEU A 26 6.82 6.41 13.13
CA LEU A 26 6.94 5.92 11.74
C LEU A 26 5.76 5.04 11.30
N ARG A 27 4.82 4.70 12.19
CA ARG A 27 3.60 3.94 11.87
C ARG A 27 2.35 4.82 11.73
N PHE A 28 2.44 6.02 11.16
CA PHE A 28 1.34 6.65 10.37
C PHE A 28 1.64 8.13 10.06
N PRO A 29 2.02 8.49 8.82
CA PRO A 29 1.83 9.86 8.35
C PRO A 29 0.41 10.07 7.80
N GLU A 30 -0.32 9.02 7.44
CA GLU A 30 -1.62 9.13 6.79
C GLU A 30 -2.51 7.96 7.20
N ARG A 31 -3.47 8.20 8.11
CA ARG A 31 -4.88 7.80 7.97
C ARG A 31 -5.65 8.08 9.27
N LYS A 32 -6.87 8.54 9.04
CA LYS A 32 -7.91 8.99 9.98
C LYS A 32 -8.00 8.17 11.27
N VAL A 33 -7.84 8.91 12.38
CA VAL A 33 -8.58 8.83 13.67
C VAL A 33 -9.37 7.54 13.91
N TYR A 34 -8.83 6.68 14.78
CA TYR A 34 -9.65 6.03 15.80
C TYR A 34 -9.21 6.61 17.15
N VAL A 35 -10.06 7.46 17.72
CA VAL A 35 -9.95 7.91 19.10
C VAL A 35 -10.13 6.66 19.97
N ILE A 36 -9.03 6.10 20.46
CA ILE A 36 -9.12 5.21 21.62
C ILE A 36 -9.41 6.16 22.79
N GLU A 37 -10.69 6.22 23.15
CA GLU A 37 -11.21 6.97 24.28
C GLU A 37 -10.49 6.50 25.54
N PHE A 38 -9.48 7.28 25.95
CA PHE A 38 -8.81 7.11 27.23
C PHE A 38 -9.78 7.66 28.28
N THR A 39 -10.57 6.80 28.93
CA THR A 39 -11.22 7.18 30.20
C THR A 39 -10.12 7.36 31.25
N PRO A 40 -9.88 8.59 31.73
CA PRO A 40 -8.91 8.83 32.77
C PRO A 40 -9.61 8.58 34.11
N GLU A 41 -9.53 7.36 34.61
CA GLU A 41 -9.76 7.13 36.04
C GLU A 41 -8.71 7.94 36.79
N THR A 42 -9.18 9.02 37.41
CA THR A 42 -8.41 9.98 38.19
C THR A 42 -8.23 9.42 39.61
N PRO A 43 -7.00 9.28 40.11
CA PRO A 43 -6.76 9.46 41.53
C PRO A 43 -6.06 10.80 41.70
N GLY A 44 -6.79 11.75 42.29
CA GLY A 44 -6.36 13.10 42.59
C GLY A 44 -4.93 13.17 43.12
N GLY A 45 -4.18 14.13 42.58
CA GLY A 45 -2.84 14.43 43.05
C GLY A 45 -2.87 15.09 44.41
N SER A 46 -2.16 14.52 45.37
CA SER A 46 -1.51 15.31 46.41
C SER A 46 -0.01 15.28 46.17
N ARG A 47 0.56 16.48 46.00
CA ARG A 47 2.01 16.71 45.93
C ARG A 47 2.53 16.62 47.35
N ASP A 48 3.20 15.52 47.69
CA ASP A 48 4.15 15.55 48.80
C ASP A 48 5.33 14.62 48.54
N SER A 49 6.50 15.26 48.53
CA SER A 49 7.81 14.62 48.58
C SER A 49 7.91 13.80 49.86
N LYS A 50 7.73 12.49 49.77
CA LYS A 50 8.24 11.55 50.76
C LYS A 50 8.65 10.27 50.05
N ASN A 51 9.93 9.95 50.15
CA ASN A 51 10.51 8.70 49.72
C ASN A 51 9.95 7.57 50.62
N SER A 52 8.69 7.19 50.41
CA SER A 52 8.05 6.02 51.02
C SER A 52 8.14 4.83 50.06
N PRO A 53 8.29 3.60 50.55
CA PRO A 53 8.37 2.39 49.72
C PRO A 53 7.14 2.20 48.82
N ASP A 54 5.99 2.78 49.21
CA ASP A 54 4.74 2.77 48.44
C ASP A 54 4.82 3.55 47.11
N SER A 55 5.58 4.67 47.07
CA SER A 55 5.77 5.45 45.84
C SER A 55 6.54 4.71 44.75
N THR A 56 7.46 3.83 45.16
CA THR A 56 8.22 2.98 44.23
C THR A 56 7.36 1.84 43.69
N ASP A 57 6.46 1.28 44.50
CA ASP A 57 5.61 0.18 44.07
C ASP A 57 4.50 0.64 43.12
N ARG A 58 3.94 1.84 43.34
CA ARG A 58 3.02 2.47 42.39
C ARG A 58 3.70 2.78 41.04
N LYS A 59 4.96 3.24 41.05
CA LYS A 59 5.75 3.42 39.82
C LYS A 59 6.02 2.09 39.10
N LYS A 60 6.39 1.04 39.85
CA LYS A 60 6.59 -0.32 39.28
C LYS A 60 5.30 -0.87 38.68
N ALA A 61 4.16 -0.72 39.35
CA ALA A 61 2.86 -1.17 38.87
C ALA A 61 2.46 -0.48 37.56
N THR A 62 2.61 0.85 37.50
CA THR A 62 2.37 1.62 36.26
C THR A 62 3.33 1.18 35.15
N HIS A 63 4.63 1.04 35.44
CA HIS A 63 5.61 0.58 34.46
C HIS A 63 5.25 -0.81 33.90
N LEU A 64 4.87 -1.76 34.77
CA LEU A 64 4.47 -3.10 34.35
C LEU A 64 3.19 -3.07 33.49
N ARG A 65 2.22 -2.21 33.82
CA ARG A 65 1.01 -2.02 33.03
C ARG A 65 1.34 -1.47 31.64
N CYS A 66 2.15 -0.42 31.55
CA CYS A 66 2.58 0.15 30.27
C CYS A 66 3.35 -0.87 29.42
N GLU A 67 4.24 -1.66 30.04
CA GLU A 67 5.00 -2.68 29.31
C GLU A 67 4.11 -3.82 28.81
N ARG A 68 3.09 -4.24 29.57
CA ARG A 68 2.10 -5.21 29.10
C ARG A 68 1.36 -4.69 27.88
N GLN A 69 0.84 -3.47 27.94
CA GLN A 69 0.14 -2.84 26.83
C GLN A 69 1.04 -2.72 25.59
N ARG A 70 2.32 -2.36 25.78
CA ARG A 70 3.31 -2.33 24.69
C ARG A 70 3.48 -3.70 24.04
N ARG A 71 3.60 -4.76 24.83
CA ARG A 71 3.72 -6.14 24.29
C ARG A 71 2.45 -6.60 23.58
N GLU A 72 1.28 -6.27 24.12
CA GLU A 72 -0.01 -6.60 23.50
C GLU A 72 -0.13 -5.92 22.12
N ALA A 73 0.19 -4.62 22.04
CA ALA A 73 0.20 -3.90 20.76
C ALA A 73 1.17 -4.51 19.74
N ILE A 74 2.35 -4.94 20.18
CA ILE A 74 3.32 -5.64 19.30
C ILE A 74 2.76 -6.98 18.82
N ASN A 75 2.16 -7.77 19.72
CA ASN A 75 1.58 -9.07 19.36
C ASN A 75 0.43 -8.92 18.36
N ILE A 76 -0.42 -7.90 18.53
CA ILE A 76 -1.47 -7.57 17.57
C ILE A 76 -0.84 -7.23 16.21
N GLY A 77 0.20 -6.40 16.17
CA GLY A 77 0.89 -6.07 14.93
C GLY A 77 1.49 -7.28 14.21
N TYR A 78 2.00 -8.27 14.94
CA TYR A 78 2.46 -9.54 14.33
C TYR A 78 1.31 -10.37 13.75
N GLN A 79 0.15 -10.38 14.41
CA GLN A 79 -1.03 -11.10 13.95
C GLN A 79 -1.62 -10.45 12.69
N GLU A 80 -1.78 -9.13 12.68
CA GLU A 80 -2.18 -8.36 11.48
C GLU A 80 -1.22 -8.60 10.32
N LEU A 81 0.09 -8.52 10.58
CA LEU A 81 1.09 -8.77 9.56
C LEU A 81 0.96 -10.17 8.99
N LYS A 82 0.78 -11.19 9.83
CA LYS A 82 0.61 -12.58 9.41
C LYS A 82 -0.60 -12.79 8.50
N GLU A 83 -1.69 -12.06 8.73
CA GLU A 83 -2.92 -12.15 7.93
C GLU A 83 -2.76 -11.53 6.53
N LEU A 84 -1.91 -10.52 6.38
CA LEU A 84 -1.59 -9.90 5.10
C LEU A 84 -0.66 -10.76 4.23
N LEU A 85 0.06 -11.71 4.83
CA LEU A 85 1.01 -12.56 4.10
C LEU A 85 0.29 -13.71 3.39
N PRO A 86 0.62 -13.98 2.11
CA PRO A 86 0.04 -15.11 1.41
C PRO A 86 0.37 -16.43 2.09
N ALA A 87 -0.60 -17.36 2.09
CA ALA A 87 -0.45 -18.70 2.65
C ALA A 87 0.66 -19.51 1.95
N SER A 88 0.98 -19.20 0.69
CA SER A 88 2.05 -19.83 -0.09
C SER A 88 3.44 -19.65 0.50
N PHE A 89 3.68 -18.59 1.27
CA PHE A 89 4.96 -18.36 1.96
C PHE A 89 5.03 -19.04 3.33
N SER A 90 3.98 -19.73 3.77
CA SER A 90 3.96 -20.34 5.10
C SER A 90 4.73 -21.67 5.09
N PRO A 91 5.71 -21.88 5.99
CA PRO A 91 6.37 -23.17 6.11
C PRO A 91 5.38 -24.24 6.53
N ILE A 92 5.29 -25.32 5.75
CA ILE A 92 4.39 -26.44 6.01
C ILE A 92 4.87 -27.16 7.28
N GLY A 93 3.98 -27.25 8.29
CA GLY A 93 4.20 -28.08 9.47
C GLY A 93 5.02 -27.48 10.62
N CYS A 94 5.45 -26.20 10.56
CA CYS A 94 6.18 -25.55 11.65
C CYS A 94 5.40 -24.36 12.25
N LYS A 95 5.47 -24.20 13.58
CA LYS A 95 4.91 -23.05 14.29
C LYS A 95 5.54 -21.76 13.75
N THR A 96 4.71 -20.84 13.25
CA THR A 96 5.21 -19.57 12.71
C THR A 96 5.81 -18.74 13.84
N THR A 97 7.14 -18.62 13.88
CA THR A 97 7.85 -17.79 14.85
C THR A 97 7.79 -16.31 14.44
N ASN A 98 7.99 -15.39 15.39
CA ASN A 98 8.05 -13.95 15.07
C ASN A 98 9.12 -13.65 14.01
N ALA A 99 10.28 -14.31 14.09
CA ALA A 99 11.34 -14.18 13.09
C ALA A 99 10.88 -14.67 11.70
N ALA A 100 10.17 -15.80 11.63
CA ALA A 100 9.64 -16.30 10.36
C ALA A 100 8.58 -15.37 9.75
N ILE A 101 7.75 -14.71 10.57
CA ILE A 101 6.77 -13.72 10.09
C ILE A 101 7.50 -12.53 9.45
N LEU A 102 8.54 -12.00 10.10
CA LEU A 102 9.31 -10.88 9.55
C LEU A 102 10.04 -11.25 8.26
N PHE A 103 10.64 -12.43 8.20
CA PHE A 103 11.35 -12.91 7.00
C PHE A 103 10.39 -13.06 5.82
N ARG A 104 9.24 -13.72 6.03
CA ARG A 104 8.19 -13.84 5.02
C ARG A 104 7.67 -12.48 4.54
N ALA A 105 7.53 -11.51 5.45
CA ALA A 105 7.10 -10.17 5.09
C ALA A 105 8.13 -9.45 4.20
N ALA A 106 9.41 -9.60 4.50
CA ALA A 106 10.47 -9.04 3.67
C ALA A 106 10.47 -9.69 2.27
N ASP A 107 10.36 -11.02 2.20
CA ASP A 107 10.29 -11.74 0.93
C ASP A 107 9.07 -11.34 0.11
N TYR A 108 7.90 -11.27 0.75
CA TYR A 108 6.66 -10.87 0.08
C TYR A 108 6.73 -9.42 -0.43
N LEU A 109 7.32 -8.51 0.34
CA LEU A 109 7.54 -7.14 -0.11
C LEU A 109 8.44 -7.08 -1.35
N ASN A 110 9.50 -7.88 -1.39
CA ASN A 110 10.39 -7.96 -2.56
C ASN A 110 9.67 -8.57 -3.77
N HIS A 111 8.84 -9.59 -3.55
CA HIS A 111 7.99 -10.17 -4.59
C HIS A 111 7.06 -9.12 -5.19
N LEU A 112 6.32 -8.38 -4.35
CA LEU A 112 5.40 -7.33 -4.79
C LEU A 112 6.10 -6.24 -5.60
N LYS A 113 7.29 -5.80 -5.19
CA LYS A 113 8.07 -4.82 -5.96
C LYS A 113 8.45 -5.32 -7.35
N LYS A 114 8.86 -6.59 -7.44
CA LYS A 114 9.19 -7.22 -8.73
C LYS A 114 7.94 -7.38 -9.60
N GLU A 115 6.82 -7.76 -9.00
CA GLU A 115 5.55 -7.89 -9.69
C GLU A 115 5.05 -6.54 -10.22
N GLU A 116 5.17 -5.47 -9.44
CA GLU A 116 4.88 -4.10 -9.85
C GLU A 116 5.72 -3.67 -11.06
N GLU A 117 7.03 -3.93 -11.04
CA GLU A 117 7.94 -3.65 -12.16
C GLU A 117 7.53 -4.41 -13.43
N ASN A 118 7.28 -5.72 -13.32
CA ASN A 118 6.83 -6.54 -14.44
C ASN A 118 5.49 -6.08 -15.02
N LEU A 119 4.53 -5.70 -14.17
CA LEU A 119 3.24 -5.17 -14.60
C LEU A 119 3.40 -3.83 -15.32
N HIS A 120 4.27 -2.96 -14.82
CA HIS A 120 4.59 -1.70 -15.46
C HIS A 120 5.20 -1.91 -16.85
N GLU A 121 6.17 -2.82 -17.00
CA GLU A 121 6.74 -3.19 -18.30
C GLU A 121 5.67 -3.73 -19.26
N THR A 122 4.77 -4.58 -18.76
CA THR A 122 3.67 -5.15 -19.54
C THR A 122 2.73 -4.06 -20.05
N ILE A 123 2.39 -3.09 -19.20
CA ILE A 123 1.55 -1.93 -19.57
C ILE A 123 2.23 -1.12 -20.69
N VAL A 124 3.53 -0.84 -20.57
CA VAL A 124 4.29 -0.12 -21.59
C VAL A 124 4.26 -0.86 -22.93
N GLN A 125 4.49 -2.18 -22.91
CA GLN A 125 4.45 -3.01 -24.11
C GLN A 125 3.07 -3.05 -24.76
N LEU A 126 2.01 -3.23 -23.98
CA LEU A 126 0.64 -3.25 -24.49
C LEU A 126 0.24 -1.89 -25.07
N THR A 127 0.62 -0.80 -24.42
CA THR A 127 0.37 0.56 -24.90
C THR A 127 1.05 0.81 -26.24
N ALA A 128 2.30 0.35 -26.41
CA ALA A 128 3.02 0.45 -27.66
C ALA A 128 2.34 -0.38 -28.78
N GLN A 129 1.84 -1.58 -28.47
CA GLN A 129 1.10 -2.41 -29.41
C GLN A 129 -0.21 -1.76 -29.86
N VAL A 130 -1.00 -1.22 -28.91
CA VAL A 130 -2.24 -0.49 -29.22
C VAL A 130 -1.94 0.70 -30.14
N SER A 131 -0.93 1.51 -29.81
CA SER A 131 -0.56 2.66 -30.65
C SER A 131 -0.12 2.26 -32.07
N ALA A 132 0.63 1.17 -32.20
CA ALA A 132 1.03 0.64 -33.51
C ALA A 132 -0.18 0.17 -34.32
N LEU A 133 -1.12 -0.55 -33.70
CA LEU A 133 -2.34 -1.01 -34.35
C LEU A 133 -3.25 0.15 -34.76
N GLU A 134 -3.39 1.18 -33.92
CA GLU A 134 -4.12 2.40 -34.25
C GLU A 134 -3.50 3.14 -35.43
N LEU A 135 -2.16 3.23 -35.49
CA LEU A 135 -1.46 3.82 -36.62
C LEU A 135 -1.76 3.02 -37.90
N ILE A 136 -1.66 1.69 -37.85
CA ILE A 136 -1.95 0.81 -38.98
C ILE A 136 -3.41 1.01 -39.45
N ALA A 137 -4.37 0.98 -38.54
CA ALA A 137 -5.79 1.19 -38.86
C ALA A 137 -6.02 2.54 -39.54
N LYS A 138 -5.42 3.62 -39.01
CA LYS A 138 -5.50 4.96 -39.59
C LYS A 138 -4.88 5.03 -40.99
N GLN A 139 -3.76 4.33 -41.22
CA GLN A 139 -3.18 4.25 -42.57
C GLN A 139 -4.12 3.56 -43.55
N TYR A 140 -4.76 2.46 -43.16
CA TYR A 140 -5.76 1.78 -44.00
C TYR A 140 -6.97 2.67 -44.29
N GLU A 141 -7.48 3.40 -43.31
CA GLU A 141 -8.57 4.37 -43.51
C GLU A 141 -8.17 5.45 -44.51
N ASN A 142 -6.98 6.04 -44.36
CA ASN A 142 -6.49 7.06 -45.29
C ASN A 142 -6.29 6.52 -46.71
N MET A 143 -5.77 5.29 -46.86
CA MET A 143 -5.62 4.64 -48.16
C MET A 143 -6.97 4.31 -48.79
N ALA A 144 -7.95 3.85 -48.00
CA ALA A 144 -9.31 3.62 -48.47
C ALA A 144 -9.90 4.93 -48.99
N VAL A 145 -9.86 6.03 -48.23
CA VAL A 145 -10.37 7.34 -48.66
C VAL A 145 -9.63 7.85 -49.91
N SER A 146 -8.30 7.73 -49.96
CA SER A 146 -7.48 8.22 -51.08
C SER A 146 -7.67 7.41 -52.37
N SER A 147 -7.81 6.09 -52.26
CA SER A 147 -8.14 5.22 -53.40
C SER A 147 -9.58 5.44 -53.88
N CYS A 148 -10.51 5.78 -52.97
CA CYS A 148 -11.87 6.18 -53.29
C CYS A 148 -11.89 7.50 -54.06
N THR A 149 -11.16 8.54 -53.65
CA THR A 149 -11.21 9.86 -54.32
C THR A 149 -10.62 9.85 -55.71
N SER A 150 -9.57 9.05 -55.94
CA SER A 150 -8.96 8.89 -57.27
C SER A 150 -9.86 8.10 -58.25
N ASN A 151 -10.59 7.09 -57.75
CA ASN A 151 -11.50 6.26 -58.56
C ASN A 151 -12.98 6.70 -58.55
N ARG A 152 -13.44 7.56 -57.63
CA ARG A 152 -14.83 8.07 -57.53
C ARG A 152 -15.30 8.85 -58.75
N SER A 153 -14.35 9.37 -59.51
CA SER A 153 -14.56 10.05 -60.78
C SER A 153 -15.04 9.09 -61.89
N SER A 154 -14.74 7.79 -61.76
CA SER A 154 -15.22 6.77 -62.69
C SER A 154 -16.68 6.40 -62.41
N ILE A 155 -17.52 6.48 -63.43
CA ILE A 155 -18.93 6.06 -63.42
C ILE A 155 -19.08 4.61 -62.91
N GLN A 156 -18.13 3.71 -63.24
CA GLN A 156 -18.15 2.32 -62.77
C GLN A 156 -18.04 2.21 -61.25
N CYS A 157 -17.24 3.05 -60.60
CA CYS A 157 -17.11 3.06 -59.14
C CYS A 157 -18.38 3.58 -58.46
N GLN A 158 -19.08 4.55 -59.05
CA GLN A 158 -20.33 5.06 -58.50
C GLN A 158 -21.45 4.01 -58.55
N ILE A 159 -21.55 3.26 -59.66
CA ILE A 159 -22.53 2.18 -59.82
C ILE A 159 -22.25 1.05 -58.82
N MET A 160 -20.99 0.62 -58.71
CA MET A 160 -20.58 -0.41 -57.75
C MET A 160 -20.88 0.02 -56.31
N GLN A 161 -20.60 1.28 -55.96
CA GLN A 161 -20.86 1.79 -54.62
C GLN A 161 -22.35 1.84 -54.30
N ALA A 162 -23.19 2.33 -55.22
CA ALA A 162 -24.64 2.31 -55.05
C ALA A 162 -25.21 0.89 -54.90
N PHE A 163 -24.64 -0.09 -55.62
CA PHE A 163 -25.02 -1.50 -55.49
C PHE A 163 -24.66 -2.06 -54.10
N LEU A 164 -23.43 -1.85 -53.63
CA LEU A 164 -22.98 -2.30 -52.31
C LEU A 164 -23.78 -1.66 -51.18
N ASP A 165 -24.08 -0.37 -51.28
CA ASP A 165 -24.93 0.35 -50.32
C ASP A 165 -26.35 -0.23 -50.28
N SER A 166 -26.91 -0.59 -51.44
CA SER A 166 -28.23 -1.23 -51.53
C SER A 166 -28.24 -2.64 -50.92
N CYS A 167 -27.20 -3.44 -51.18
CA CYS A 167 -27.02 -4.75 -50.56
C CYS A 167 -26.91 -4.63 -49.03
N PHE A 168 -26.10 -3.68 -48.54
CA PHE A 168 -25.89 -3.48 -47.11
C PHE A 168 -27.15 -2.96 -46.41
N ALA A 169 -27.89 -2.04 -47.02
CA ALA A 169 -29.17 -1.55 -46.49
C ALA A 169 -30.24 -2.64 -46.44
N SER A 170 -30.21 -3.61 -47.36
CA SER A 170 -31.08 -4.79 -47.30
C SER A 170 -30.69 -5.71 -46.14
N PHE A 171 -29.39 -5.92 -45.94
CA PHE A 171 -28.87 -6.77 -44.86
C PHE A 171 -29.18 -6.20 -43.46
N ARG A 172 -29.17 -4.88 -43.28
CA ARG A 172 -29.51 -4.21 -42.01
C ARG A 172 -31.00 -4.24 -41.65
N ARG A 173 -31.88 -4.61 -42.57
CA ARG A 173 -33.34 -4.66 -42.35
C ARG A 173 -33.85 -6.07 -41.99
N GLN A 174 -32.97 -7.07 -41.96
CA GLN A 174 -33.22 -8.38 -41.34
C GLN A 174 -32.61 -8.41 -39.93
#